data_AF-A0A804LUR5-F1
#
_entry.id   AF-A0A804LUR5-F1
#
_cell.length_a   1.000
_cell.length_b   1.000
_cell.length_c   1.000
_cell.angle_alpha   90.00
_cell.angle_beta   90.00
_cell.angle_gamma   90.00
#
_symmetry.space_group_name_H-M   'P 1'
#
loop_
_entity.id
_entity.type
_entity.pdbx_description
1 polymer ?
#
loop_
_entity_poly.entity_id
_entity_poly.type
_entity_poly.pdbx_seq_one_letter_code
_entity_poly.pdbx_strand_id
1 'polypeptide(L)'
;MTTSLSSDVPVGYFSWAEYDIMAPVPPKTEEALAVAFISNCGARNFRLQALEMLENLDVKIDSYGSCHRNRDGKVDKVDTLKRYRFSLAFENSNEEDYVTEKFFQSLVAGSIPVVVGAPNIQELSPGEGAILHIKELDDVVSVAKTMKNIASNPDAFNQSLRWKYDGPSDSFKALIDMAAVHSSCRLCIHIATKIHLKEERTPKFTNRPCSCSSKKGTVYHLFIRERGRFKSESIYMRSGQLTLGALESAVLGKFRSLNHVPVWKDERPPSIRGGDDLKLYRIYPVGLTQRQALYGFRFRDDSKLEQYIKDHPCAKLEVIFV
;
A
#
# COMPACT_ATOMS: atom_id res chain seq x y z
N MET A 1 -9.03 15.61 3.08
CA MET A 1 -8.07 14.63 2.52
C MET A 1 -6.89 14.58 3.47
N THR A 2 -6.54 13.41 3.97
CA THR A 2 -5.39 13.19 4.89
C THR A 2 -4.60 11.99 4.42
N THR A 3 -3.42 11.73 4.99
CA THR A 3 -2.64 10.51 4.72
C THR A 3 -3.28 9.25 5.30
N SER A 4 -4.21 9.38 6.26
CA SER A 4 -4.86 8.24 6.91
C SER A 4 -5.65 7.42 5.90
N LEU A 5 -5.28 6.15 5.74
CA LEU A 5 -5.97 5.18 4.86
C LEU A 5 -7.38 4.84 5.37
N SER A 6 -7.71 5.24 6.60
CA SER A 6 -9.06 5.21 7.17
C SER A 6 -9.94 6.38 6.75
N SER A 7 -9.40 7.39 6.05
CA SER A 7 -10.22 8.46 5.48
C SER A 7 -11.08 7.96 4.32
N ASP A 8 -12.19 8.65 4.04
CA ASP A 8 -13.04 8.38 2.87
C ASP A 8 -12.24 8.52 1.55
N VAL A 9 -11.34 9.50 1.51
CA VAL A 9 -10.42 9.75 0.38
C VAL A 9 -9.01 10.05 0.94
N PRO A 10 -8.17 9.01 1.11
CA PRO A 10 -6.79 9.18 1.54
C PRO A 10 -5.93 9.81 0.43
N VAL A 11 -4.93 10.58 0.81
CA VAL A 11 -3.92 11.16 -0.09
C VAL A 11 -2.55 10.81 0.49
N GLY A 12 -1.91 9.81 -0.11
CA GLY A 12 -0.57 9.38 0.27
C GLY A 12 0.51 10.18 -0.44
N TYR A 13 1.74 10.12 0.08
CA TYR A 13 2.95 10.70 -0.52
C TYR A 13 3.63 9.71 -1.47
N PHE A 14 2.85 9.05 -2.32
CA PHE A 14 3.35 8.00 -3.18
C PHE A 14 2.53 7.87 -4.46
N SER A 15 3.22 7.60 -5.56
CA SER A 15 2.65 7.10 -6.82
C SER A 15 3.77 6.53 -7.69
N TRP A 16 3.42 5.65 -8.63
CA TRP A 16 4.37 5.15 -9.62
C TRP A 16 4.85 6.25 -10.59
N ALA A 17 4.05 7.29 -10.79
CA ALA A 17 4.39 8.42 -11.66
C ALA A 17 5.39 9.40 -11.02
N GLU A 18 5.29 9.62 -9.70
CA GLU A 18 6.16 10.57 -8.99
C GLU A 18 7.46 9.93 -8.50
N TYR A 19 7.43 8.64 -8.16
CA TYR A 19 8.57 7.94 -7.58
C TYR A 19 8.96 6.75 -8.44
N ASP A 20 10.19 6.77 -8.96
CA ASP A 20 10.81 5.60 -9.60
C ASP A 20 11.25 4.57 -8.56
N ILE A 21 10.27 3.97 -7.87
CA ILE A 21 10.47 3.02 -6.77
C ILE A 21 11.18 1.76 -7.28
N MET A 22 11.10 1.45 -8.57
CA MET A 22 11.78 0.31 -9.20
C MET A 22 13.11 0.68 -9.87
N ALA A 23 13.62 1.90 -9.66
CA ALA A 23 14.94 2.30 -10.13
C ALA A 23 16.01 1.28 -9.69
N PRO A 24 16.98 0.95 -10.56
CA PRO A 24 18.10 0.07 -10.22
C PRO A 24 18.86 0.55 -8.99
N VAL A 25 19.35 -0.39 -8.18
CA VAL A 25 20.13 -0.06 -6.98
C VAL A 25 21.53 0.41 -7.40
N PRO A 26 21.91 1.67 -7.12
CA PRO A 26 23.26 2.15 -7.43
C PRO A 26 24.29 1.64 -6.42
N PRO A 27 25.59 1.67 -6.77
CA PRO A 27 26.66 1.38 -5.83
C PRO A 27 26.61 2.29 -4.60
N LYS A 28 26.83 1.69 -3.43
CA LYS A 28 26.92 2.44 -2.16
C LYS A 28 28.37 2.84 -1.91
N THR A 29 28.66 4.13 -2.03
CA THR A 29 30.03 4.67 -2.06
C THR A 29 30.46 5.35 -0.77
N GLU A 30 29.52 5.65 0.14
CA GLU A 30 29.84 6.35 1.38
C GLU A 30 30.26 5.34 2.48
N GLU A 31 31.25 5.75 3.27
CA GLU A 31 31.77 4.98 4.40
C GLU A 31 30.82 5.00 5.60
N ALA A 32 30.11 6.11 5.82
CA ALA A 32 29.07 6.18 6.83
C ALA A 32 27.91 5.24 6.46
N LEU A 33 27.38 4.54 7.46
CA LEU A 33 26.36 3.51 7.22
C LEU A 33 25.04 4.16 6.75
N ALA A 34 24.68 5.28 7.37
CA ALA A 34 23.39 5.93 7.16
C ALA A 34 23.54 7.42 6.87
N VAL A 35 22.47 7.99 6.31
CA VAL A 35 22.34 9.43 6.06
C VAL A 35 21.02 9.97 6.62
N ALA A 36 21.05 11.19 7.12
CA ALA A 36 19.89 11.89 7.69
C ALA A 36 19.69 13.28 7.07
N PHE A 37 18.43 13.59 6.77
CA PHE A 37 17.98 14.90 6.26
C PHE A 37 16.89 15.46 7.18
N ILE A 38 17.23 15.74 8.44
CA ILE A 38 16.29 16.20 9.46
C ILE A 38 16.56 17.68 9.75
N SER A 39 15.60 18.55 9.46
CA SER A 39 15.73 19.99 9.70
C SER A 39 14.76 20.57 10.73
N ASN A 40 13.73 19.82 11.11
CA ASN A 40 12.80 20.22 12.17
C ASN A 40 13.22 19.58 13.51
N CYS A 41 14.00 20.28 14.33
CA CYS A 41 14.50 19.67 15.57
C CYS A 41 13.46 19.66 16.71
N GLY A 42 12.30 20.30 16.52
CA GLY A 42 11.22 20.39 17.51
C GLY A 42 10.09 19.38 17.32
N ALA A 43 10.32 18.28 16.62
CA ALA A 43 9.32 17.23 16.46
C ALA A 43 8.95 16.62 17.83
N ARG A 44 7.66 16.42 18.06
CA ARG A 44 7.13 15.87 19.33
C ARG A 44 7.09 14.34 19.30
N ASN A 45 8.20 13.72 18.91
CA ASN A 45 8.40 12.28 18.98
C ASN A 45 9.86 11.96 19.39
N PHE A 46 10.22 10.68 19.45
CA PHE A 46 11.51 10.24 19.97
C PHE A 46 12.63 10.19 18.91
N ARG A 47 12.44 10.80 17.74
CA ARG A 47 13.33 10.58 16.58
C ARG A 47 14.74 11.11 16.77
N LEU A 48 14.92 12.21 17.51
CA LEU A 48 16.25 12.77 17.77
C LEU A 48 16.97 11.96 18.84
N GLN A 49 16.25 11.47 19.85
CA GLN A 49 16.80 10.53 20.82
C GLN A 49 17.23 9.22 20.13
N ALA A 50 16.43 8.71 19.19
CA ALA A 50 16.81 7.54 18.40
C ALA A 50 18.07 7.80 17.54
N LEU A 51 18.19 8.98 16.92
CA LEU A 51 19.38 9.40 16.18
C LEU A 51 20.62 9.40 17.08
N GLU A 52 20.55 10.08 18.23
CA GLU A 52 21.64 10.17 19.21
C GLU A 52 22.04 8.80 19.76
N MET A 53 21.07 7.93 20.02
CA MET A 53 21.33 6.56 20.47
C MET A 53 22.02 5.73 19.38
N LEU A 54 21.64 5.87 18.10
CA LEU A 54 22.33 5.19 17.00
C LEU A 54 23.79 5.66 16.89
N GLU A 55 24.04 6.96 17.01
CA GLU A 55 25.39 7.55 17.01
C GLU A 55 26.22 7.02 18.19
N ASN A 56 25.66 7.01 19.41
CA ASN A 56 26.32 6.47 20.61
C ASN A 56 26.60 4.97 20.52
N LEU A 57 25.83 4.24 19.73
CA LEU A 57 26.06 2.82 19.41
C LEU A 57 27.05 2.65 18.26
N ASP A 58 27.80 3.67 17.89
CA ASP A 58 28.83 3.66 16.84
C ASP A 58 28.26 3.27 15.46
N VAL A 59 27.05 3.74 15.17
CA VAL A 59 26.54 3.82 13.79
C VAL A 59 26.98 5.17 13.24
N LYS A 60 27.87 5.17 12.24
CA LYS A 60 28.29 6.40 11.57
C LYS A 60 27.14 6.94 10.70
N ILE A 61 26.71 8.17 10.99
CA ILE A 61 25.59 8.82 10.31
C ILE A 61 26.05 10.17 9.77
N ASP A 62 25.86 10.37 8.46
CA ASP A 62 26.07 11.67 7.84
C ASP A 62 24.75 12.48 7.85
N SER A 63 24.76 13.64 8.48
CA SER A 63 23.59 14.49 8.70
C SER A 63 23.73 15.80 7.96
N TYR A 64 22.89 15.99 6.94
CA TYR A 64 22.86 17.19 6.08
C TYR A 64 21.75 18.18 6.48
N GLY A 65 20.77 17.73 7.25
CA GLY A 65 19.71 18.59 7.77
C GLY A 65 20.19 19.51 8.90
N SER A 66 19.37 20.47 9.33
CA SER A 66 19.74 21.40 10.41
C SER A 66 19.97 20.73 11.77
N CYS A 67 19.41 19.54 12.02
CA CYS A 67 19.60 18.80 13.26
C CYS A 67 20.82 17.89 13.16
N HIS A 68 21.70 17.91 14.17
CA HIS A 68 22.93 17.10 14.21
C HIS A 68 23.81 17.26 12.96
N ARG A 69 23.78 18.44 12.35
CA ARG A 69 24.44 18.76 11.08
C ARG A 69 25.96 18.56 11.17
N ASN A 70 26.45 17.46 10.60
CA ASN A 70 27.87 17.11 10.55
C ASN A 70 28.43 17.06 9.11
N ARG A 71 27.55 17.23 8.11
CA ARG A 71 27.91 17.44 6.70
C ARG A 71 27.33 18.74 6.20
N ASP A 72 28.10 19.40 5.35
CA ASP A 72 27.72 20.64 4.67
C ASP A 72 27.58 20.44 3.16
N GLY A 73 26.93 21.41 2.51
CA GLY A 73 26.79 21.48 1.06
C GLY A 73 25.34 21.53 0.60
N LYS A 74 25.12 22.21 -0.54
CA LYS A 74 23.84 22.17 -1.25
C LYS A 74 23.83 20.89 -2.09
N VAL A 75 23.28 19.82 -1.52
CA VAL A 75 23.19 18.51 -2.18
C VAL A 75 21.79 18.25 -2.70
N ASP A 76 21.69 17.50 -3.80
CA ASP A 76 20.42 16.85 -4.13
C ASP A 76 20.18 15.70 -3.14
N LYS A 77 18.99 15.67 -2.55
CA LYS A 77 18.66 14.73 -1.49
C LYS A 77 18.67 13.30 -2.01
N VAL A 78 17.94 13.02 -3.09
CA VAL A 78 17.76 11.64 -3.59
C VAL A 78 19.08 11.10 -4.14
N ASP A 79 19.84 11.91 -4.87
CA ASP A 79 21.16 11.51 -5.37
C ASP A 79 22.18 11.29 -4.25
N THR A 80 22.02 11.98 -3.12
CA THR A 80 22.80 11.71 -1.92
C THR A 80 22.39 10.40 -1.27
N LEU A 81 21.08 10.17 -1.06
CA LEU A 81 20.56 8.91 -0.50
C LEU A 81 21.09 7.68 -1.26
N LYS A 82 21.23 7.77 -2.59
CA LYS A 82 21.72 6.69 -3.45
C LYS A 82 23.07 6.14 -3.02
N ARG A 83 23.94 6.96 -2.43
CA ARG A 83 25.30 6.58 -2.04
C ARG A 83 25.40 5.84 -0.71
N TYR A 84 24.34 5.85 0.11
CA TYR A 84 24.31 5.24 1.43
C TYR A 84 23.53 3.92 1.44
N ARG A 85 23.91 3.01 2.35
CA ARG A 85 23.18 1.74 2.56
C ARG A 85 21.85 1.98 3.25
N PHE A 86 21.84 2.86 4.25
CA PHE A 86 20.65 3.20 5.04
C PHE A 86 20.27 4.66 4.87
N SER A 87 18.97 4.92 4.90
CA SER A 87 18.40 6.28 4.93
C SER A 87 17.51 6.41 6.15
N LEU A 88 17.77 7.43 7.00
CA LEU A 88 16.95 7.68 8.17
C LEU A 88 15.65 8.40 7.75
N ALA A 89 14.61 7.61 7.52
CA ALA A 89 13.28 8.06 7.15
C ALA A 89 12.45 8.39 8.41
N PHE A 90 12.94 9.35 9.21
CA PHE A 90 12.33 9.71 10.49
C PHE A 90 11.25 10.78 10.32
N GLU A 91 10.01 10.42 10.61
CA GLU A 91 8.86 11.31 10.55
C GLU A 91 8.79 12.26 11.75
N ASN A 92 8.00 13.32 11.60
CA ASN A 92 7.81 14.33 12.66
C ASN A 92 6.84 13.89 13.78
N SER A 93 6.05 12.84 13.54
CA SER A 93 5.06 12.29 14.45
C SER A 93 4.87 10.79 14.19
N ASN A 94 4.32 10.08 15.18
CA ASN A 94 4.12 8.64 15.13
C ASN A 94 2.64 8.32 14.92
N GLU A 95 2.09 8.79 13.79
CA GLU A 95 0.67 8.64 13.46
C GLU A 95 0.44 7.46 12.50
N GLU A 96 -0.66 6.73 12.66
CA GLU A 96 -1.04 5.66 11.73
C GLU A 96 -1.10 6.20 10.29
N ASP A 97 -0.50 5.44 9.36
CA ASP A 97 -0.41 5.78 7.93
C ASP A 97 0.32 7.08 7.57
N TYR A 98 0.91 7.78 8.54
CA TYR A 98 1.69 8.97 8.27
C TYR A 98 3.09 8.59 7.77
N VAL A 99 3.16 8.38 6.46
CA VAL A 99 4.38 8.01 5.73
C VAL A 99 4.56 8.96 4.55
N THR A 100 5.68 9.69 4.55
CA THR A 100 5.92 10.80 3.64
C THR A 100 7.00 10.50 2.60
N GLU A 101 7.44 11.53 1.88
CA GLU A 101 8.51 11.45 0.88
C GLU A 101 9.80 10.81 1.44
N LYS A 102 10.06 10.92 2.75
CA LYS A 102 11.28 10.38 3.38
C LYS A 102 11.40 8.88 3.16
N PHE A 103 10.29 8.15 3.32
CA PHE A 103 10.25 6.72 3.12
C PHE A 103 10.39 6.36 1.64
N PHE A 104 9.57 6.96 0.77
CA PHE A 104 9.56 6.61 -0.66
C PHE A 104 10.84 7.02 -1.38
N GLN A 105 11.45 8.16 -1.04
CA GLN A 105 12.75 8.57 -1.58
C GLN A 105 13.87 7.59 -1.18
N SER A 106 13.77 6.97 0.00
CA SER A 106 14.71 5.92 0.42
C SER A 106 14.59 4.69 -0.48
N LEU A 107 13.36 4.28 -0.80
CA LEU A 107 13.09 3.17 -1.73
C LEU A 107 13.60 3.48 -3.14
N VAL A 108 13.33 4.68 -3.67
CA VAL A 108 13.85 5.15 -4.97
C VAL A 108 15.38 5.06 -5.01
N ALA A 109 16.05 5.54 -3.96
CA ALA A 109 17.51 5.52 -3.85
C ALA A 109 18.13 4.12 -3.71
N GLY A 110 17.31 3.07 -3.55
CA GLY A 110 17.79 1.72 -3.25
C GLY A 110 18.52 1.67 -1.91
N SER A 111 18.10 2.48 -0.95
CA SER A 111 18.66 2.53 0.41
C SER A 111 17.62 1.97 1.37
N ILE A 112 18.06 1.18 2.34
CA ILE A 112 17.16 0.55 3.30
C ILE A 112 16.63 1.64 4.25
N PRO A 113 15.31 1.90 4.30
CA PRO A 113 14.76 2.90 5.20
C PRO A 113 14.86 2.42 6.65
N VAL A 114 15.42 3.27 7.51
CA VAL A 114 15.31 3.14 8.96
C VAL A 114 14.25 4.13 9.43
N VAL A 115 13.18 3.63 10.03
CA VAL A 115 11.95 4.39 10.24
C VAL A 115 11.70 4.63 11.72
N VAL A 116 11.43 5.89 12.05
CA VAL A 116 10.69 6.32 13.25
C VAL A 116 9.47 7.07 12.74
N GLY A 117 8.26 6.63 13.05
CA GLY A 117 7.05 7.22 12.48
C GLY A 117 5.83 6.34 12.66
N ALA A 118 5.13 6.05 11.56
CA ALA A 118 3.89 5.28 11.56
C ALA A 118 4.07 3.91 12.26
N PRO A 119 3.32 3.61 13.35
CA PRO A 119 3.45 2.34 14.08
C PRO A 119 3.20 1.09 13.22
N ASN A 120 2.45 1.25 12.13
CA ASN A 120 2.06 0.21 11.19
C ASN A 120 2.90 0.20 9.90
N ILE A 121 4.09 0.83 9.87
CA ILE A 121 4.93 0.97 8.67
C ILE A 121 5.21 -0.35 7.94
N GLN A 122 5.21 -1.49 8.65
CA GLN A 122 5.40 -2.81 8.05
C GLN A 122 4.33 -3.15 7.00
N GLU A 123 3.11 -2.63 7.12
CA GLU A 123 2.04 -2.78 6.12
C GLU A 123 2.33 -2.05 4.80
N LEU A 124 3.22 -1.06 4.84
CA LEU A 124 3.67 -0.26 3.70
C LEU A 124 5.06 -0.71 3.20
N SER A 125 5.62 -1.79 3.75
CA SER A 125 6.90 -2.33 3.29
C SER A 125 6.77 -2.96 1.90
N PRO A 126 7.71 -2.71 0.97
CA PRO A 126 7.68 -3.35 -0.35
C PRO A 126 7.98 -4.85 -0.29
N GLY A 127 8.65 -5.33 0.75
CA GLY A 127 8.96 -6.74 0.94
C GLY A 127 9.44 -7.05 2.35
N GLU A 128 9.64 -8.33 2.64
CA GLU A 128 10.21 -8.77 3.91
C GLU A 128 11.67 -8.31 4.03
N GLY A 129 12.05 -7.80 5.20
CA GLY A 129 13.41 -7.31 5.45
C GLY A 129 13.80 -6.02 4.70
N ALA A 130 12.85 -5.39 3.99
CA ALA A 130 13.12 -4.19 3.19
C ALA A 130 13.23 -2.89 4.01
N ILE A 131 12.81 -2.91 5.28
CA ILE A 131 12.79 -1.75 6.17
C ILE A 131 13.26 -2.15 7.57
N LEU A 132 13.84 -1.21 8.30
CA LEU A 132 14.14 -1.33 9.72
C LEU A 132 13.24 -0.34 10.49
N HIS A 133 12.46 -0.82 11.45
CA HIS A 133 11.52 0.01 12.20
C HIS A 133 11.99 0.14 13.65
N ILE A 134 12.17 1.38 14.10
CA ILE A 134 12.38 1.73 15.50
C ILE A 134 11.02 2.21 16.01
N LYS A 135 10.27 1.30 16.64
CA LYS A 135 8.92 1.58 17.14
C LYS A 135 8.98 2.31 18.48
N GLU A 136 9.97 2.00 19.29
CA GLU A 136 10.30 2.65 20.55
C GLU A 136 11.82 2.70 20.78
N LEU A 137 12.28 3.43 21.80
CA LEU A 137 13.71 3.64 22.02
C LEU A 137 14.47 2.35 22.34
N ASP A 138 13.81 1.36 22.95
CA ASP A 138 14.41 0.07 23.28
C ASP A 138 14.78 -0.73 22.01
N ASP A 139 14.13 -0.45 20.88
CA ASP A 139 14.45 -1.09 19.60
C ASP A 139 15.80 -0.64 19.03
N VAL A 140 16.28 0.56 19.40
CA VAL A 140 17.46 1.20 18.76
C VAL A 140 18.69 0.30 18.84
N VAL A 141 18.89 -0.40 19.96
CA VAL A 141 20.03 -1.32 20.14
C VAL A 141 19.98 -2.47 19.14
N SER A 142 18.79 -3.08 18.97
CA SER A 142 18.62 -4.21 18.05
C SER A 142 18.70 -3.76 16.59
N VAL A 143 18.16 -2.58 16.26
CA VAL A 143 18.25 -1.98 14.93
C VAL A 143 19.69 -1.61 14.59
N ALA A 144 20.45 -1.00 15.50
CA ALA A 144 21.87 -0.68 15.29
C ALA A 144 22.70 -1.94 14.99
N LYS A 145 22.46 -3.02 15.76
CA LYS A 145 23.10 -4.32 15.53
C LYS A 145 22.76 -4.87 14.14
N THR A 146 21.50 -4.77 13.74
CA THR A 146 21.02 -5.22 12.42
C THR A 146 21.63 -4.39 11.29
N MET A 147 21.71 -3.06 11.45
CA MET A 147 22.36 -2.17 10.48
C MET A 147 23.82 -2.54 10.26
N LYS A 148 24.58 -2.77 11.36
CA LYS A 148 25.98 -3.20 11.28
C LYS A 148 26.13 -4.55 10.59
N ASN A 149 25.29 -5.53 10.94
CA ASN A 149 25.30 -6.85 10.32
C ASN A 149 25.03 -6.78 8.80
N ILE A 150 24.00 -6.04 8.39
CA ILE A 150 23.68 -5.82 6.97
C ILE A 150 24.82 -5.07 6.26
N ALA A 151 25.42 -4.07 6.90
CA ALA A 151 26.53 -3.30 6.30
C ALA A 151 27.79 -4.17 6.07
N SER A 152 28.06 -5.12 6.96
CA SER A 152 29.19 -6.05 6.84
C SER A 152 28.93 -7.28 5.98
N ASN A 153 27.67 -7.53 5.59
CA ASN A 153 27.26 -8.74 4.88
C ASN A 153 26.55 -8.37 3.56
N PRO A 154 27.24 -8.48 2.40
CA PRO A 154 26.65 -8.20 1.10
C PRO A 154 25.39 -9.00 0.80
N ASP A 155 25.31 -10.26 1.24
CA ASP A 155 24.13 -11.11 1.01
C ASP A 155 22.93 -10.62 1.80
N ALA A 156 23.14 -10.20 3.06
CA ALA A 156 22.09 -9.62 3.88
C ALA A 156 21.57 -8.30 3.28
N PHE A 157 22.47 -7.45 2.75
CA PHE A 157 22.09 -6.21 2.06
C PHE A 157 21.29 -6.49 0.78
N ASN A 158 21.77 -7.42 -0.04
CA ASN A 158 21.08 -7.83 -1.27
C ASN A 158 19.71 -8.45 -0.97
N GLN A 159 19.59 -9.21 0.12
CA GLN A 159 18.33 -9.79 0.57
C GLN A 159 17.31 -8.71 0.94
N SER A 160 17.72 -7.66 1.67
CA SER A 160 16.84 -6.52 2.00
C SER A 160 16.35 -5.75 0.77
N LEU A 161 17.09 -5.77 -0.33
CA LEU A 161 16.73 -5.11 -1.59
C LEU A 161 16.22 -6.08 -2.66
N ARG A 162 15.98 -7.35 -2.32
CA ARG A 162 15.57 -8.40 -3.27
C ARG A 162 14.29 -8.05 -4.02
N TRP A 163 13.37 -7.36 -3.36
CA TRP A 163 12.10 -6.87 -3.93
C TRP A 163 12.29 -5.94 -5.14
N LYS A 164 13.46 -5.29 -5.30
CA LYS A 164 13.78 -4.49 -6.49
C LYS A 164 13.93 -5.32 -7.76
N TYR A 165 14.23 -6.61 -7.61
CA TYR A 165 14.48 -7.54 -8.71
C TYR A 165 13.30 -8.49 -8.92
N ASP A 166 12.79 -9.08 -7.83
CA ASP A 166 11.67 -10.02 -7.89
C ASP A 166 10.31 -9.31 -8.03
N GLY A 167 10.28 -8.02 -7.73
CA GLY A 167 9.08 -7.21 -7.63
C GLY A 167 8.58 -7.08 -6.18
N PRO A 168 7.86 -5.99 -5.85
CA PRO A 168 7.32 -5.78 -4.52
C PRO A 168 6.11 -6.68 -4.26
N SER A 169 5.77 -6.83 -2.98
CA SER A 169 4.61 -7.60 -2.53
C SER A 169 3.31 -7.11 -3.18
N ASP A 170 2.34 -8.01 -3.36
CA ASP A 170 1.02 -7.64 -3.85
C ASP A 170 0.33 -6.58 -2.97
N SER A 171 0.58 -6.62 -1.66
CA SER A 171 0.05 -5.61 -0.73
C SER A 171 0.63 -4.23 -1.00
N PHE A 172 1.94 -4.14 -1.25
CA PHE A 172 2.58 -2.89 -1.60
C PHE A 172 2.10 -2.38 -2.95
N LYS A 173 2.01 -3.24 -3.98
CA LYS A 173 1.46 -2.85 -5.28
C LYS A 173 0.04 -2.28 -5.13
N ALA A 174 -0.85 -3.02 -4.48
CA ALA A 174 -2.23 -2.58 -4.22
C ALA A 174 -2.34 -1.25 -3.45
N LEU A 175 -1.37 -0.96 -2.56
CA LEU A 175 -1.28 0.32 -1.87
C LEU A 175 -0.92 1.44 -2.86
N ILE A 176 0.18 1.30 -3.61
CA ILE A 176 0.65 2.35 -4.53
C ILE A 176 -0.34 2.57 -5.68
N ASP A 177 -0.95 1.50 -6.19
CA ASP A 177 -1.94 1.54 -7.28
C ASP A 177 -3.17 2.39 -6.94
N MET A 178 -3.46 2.62 -5.65
CA MET A 178 -4.50 3.56 -5.24
C MET A 178 -4.28 4.97 -5.84
N ALA A 179 -3.02 5.38 -6.02
CA ALA A 179 -2.66 6.68 -6.57
C ALA A 179 -2.83 6.76 -8.09
N ALA A 180 -3.03 5.64 -8.80
CA ALA A 180 -3.31 5.63 -10.24
C ALA A 180 -4.60 6.38 -10.59
N VAL A 181 -5.53 6.49 -9.62
CA VAL A 181 -6.70 7.35 -9.74
C VAL A 181 -6.52 8.56 -8.83
N HIS A 182 -6.44 9.75 -9.45
CA HIS A 182 -6.25 11.00 -8.73
C HIS A 182 -7.31 11.18 -7.62
N SER A 183 -6.90 11.80 -6.51
CA SER A 183 -7.74 11.96 -5.31
C SER A 183 -9.09 12.64 -5.60
N SER A 184 -9.12 13.63 -6.48
CA SER A 184 -10.36 14.28 -6.94
C SER A 184 -11.32 13.29 -7.62
N CYS A 185 -10.81 12.39 -8.47
CA CYS A 185 -11.63 11.37 -9.12
C CYS A 185 -12.15 10.34 -8.10
N ARG A 186 -11.31 9.94 -7.13
CA ARG A 186 -11.73 9.06 -6.03
C ARG A 186 -12.81 9.72 -5.16
N LEU A 187 -12.74 11.03 -4.92
CA LEU A 187 -13.79 11.79 -4.25
C LEU A 187 -15.10 11.78 -5.05
N CYS A 188 -15.06 12.01 -6.36
CA CYS A 188 -16.24 11.90 -7.22
C CYS A 188 -16.86 10.51 -7.15
N ILE A 189 -16.03 9.44 -7.23
CA ILE A 189 -16.49 8.05 -7.12
C ILE A 189 -17.14 7.81 -5.76
N HIS A 190 -16.53 8.30 -4.67
CA HIS A 190 -17.06 8.16 -3.32
C HIS A 190 -18.44 8.83 -3.20
N ILE A 191 -18.55 10.12 -3.58
CA ILE A 191 -19.80 10.88 -3.49
C ILE A 191 -20.88 10.24 -4.36
N ALA A 192 -20.57 9.90 -5.61
CA ALA A 192 -21.53 9.27 -6.51
C ALA A 192 -21.98 7.90 -5.99
N THR A 193 -21.09 7.13 -5.35
CA THR A 193 -21.44 5.86 -4.70
C THR A 193 -22.41 6.09 -3.54
N LYS A 194 -22.17 7.10 -2.68
CA LYS A 194 -23.06 7.44 -1.57
C LYS A 194 -24.44 7.89 -2.06
N ILE A 195 -24.49 8.68 -3.13
CA ILE A 195 -25.75 9.12 -3.76
C ILE A 195 -26.53 7.92 -4.29
N HIS A 196 -25.91 7.06 -5.11
CA HIS A 196 -26.57 5.85 -5.62
C HIS A 196 -27.08 4.93 -4.51
N LEU A 197 -26.29 4.71 -3.44
CA LEU A 197 -26.73 3.90 -2.30
C LEU A 197 -27.94 4.52 -1.57
N LYS A 198 -28.07 5.84 -1.57
CA LYS A 198 -29.23 6.52 -0.99
C LYS A 198 -30.46 6.38 -1.90
N GLU A 199 -30.29 6.52 -3.20
CA GLU A 199 -31.38 6.38 -4.19
C GLU A 199 -31.93 4.96 -4.23
N GLU A 200 -31.08 3.94 -4.11
CA GLU A 200 -31.50 2.54 -4.11
C GLU A 200 -32.33 2.12 -2.89
N ARG A 201 -32.28 2.90 -1.80
CA ARG A 201 -33.16 2.71 -0.64
C ARG A 201 -34.58 3.23 -0.87
N THR A 202 -34.84 3.89 -1.99
CA THR A 202 -36.17 4.39 -2.31
C THR A 202 -37.06 3.28 -2.89
N PRO A 203 -38.40 3.35 -2.72
CA PRO A 203 -39.33 2.31 -3.20
C PRO A 203 -39.22 2.00 -4.70
N LYS A 204 -38.77 2.96 -5.50
CA LYS A 204 -38.55 2.80 -6.94
C LYS A 204 -37.53 1.70 -7.26
N PHE A 205 -36.56 1.48 -6.38
CA PHE A 205 -35.46 0.52 -6.60
C PHE A 205 -35.59 -0.76 -5.76
N THR A 206 -36.32 -0.73 -4.63
CA THR A 206 -36.52 -1.92 -3.78
C THR A 206 -37.31 -3.04 -4.46
N ASN A 207 -38.09 -2.72 -5.50
CA ASN A 207 -38.86 -3.71 -6.26
C ASN A 207 -38.03 -4.45 -7.33
N ARG A 208 -36.74 -4.12 -7.51
CA ARG A 208 -35.89 -4.80 -8.48
C ARG A 208 -35.53 -6.21 -7.98
N PRO A 209 -35.78 -7.28 -8.75
CA PRO A 209 -35.40 -8.62 -8.32
C PRO A 209 -33.88 -8.77 -8.32
N CYS A 210 -33.31 -9.00 -7.14
CA CYS A 210 -31.88 -9.27 -6.92
C CYS A 210 -31.53 -10.75 -6.84
N SER A 211 -32.56 -11.60 -6.88
CA SER A 211 -32.42 -13.05 -6.91
C SER A 211 -33.59 -13.68 -7.64
N CYS A 212 -33.37 -14.84 -8.25
CA CYS A 212 -34.41 -15.64 -8.88
C CYS A 212 -34.36 -17.07 -8.34
N SER A 213 -35.45 -17.51 -7.73
CA SER A 213 -35.57 -18.85 -7.15
C SER A 213 -36.31 -19.78 -8.10
N SER A 214 -35.79 -21.00 -8.28
CA SER A 214 -36.41 -22.04 -9.08
C SER A 214 -36.25 -23.41 -8.39
N LYS A 215 -36.83 -24.47 -8.98
CA LYS A 215 -36.61 -25.85 -8.53
C LYS A 215 -35.13 -26.27 -8.55
N LYS A 216 -34.28 -25.58 -9.33
CA LYS A 216 -32.83 -25.83 -9.43
C LYS A 216 -31.99 -24.98 -8.45
N GLY A 217 -32.64 -24.31 -7.50
CA GLY A 217 -32.00 -23.40 -6.54
C GLY A 217 -32.15 -21.92 -6.90
N THR A 218 -31.50 -21.07 -6.11
CA THR A 218 -31.56 -19.61 -6.21
C THR A 218 -30.35 -19.08 -6.97
N VAL A 219 -30.57 -18.16 -7.90
CA VAL A 219 -29.52 -17.37 -8.55
C VAL A 219 -29.52 -15.98 -7.93
N TYR A 220 -28.37 -15.55 -7.42
CA TYR A 220 -28.14 -14.22 -6.86
C TYR A 220 -27.48 -13.33 -7.90
N HIS A 221 -27.96 -12.10 -8.04
CA HIS A 221 -27.34 -11.05 -8.85
C HIS A 221 -26.40 -10.23 -7.97
N LEU A 222 -25.13 -10.13 -8.35
CA LEU A 222 -24.14 -9.28 -7.69
C LEU A 222 -23.60 -8.24 -8.66
N PHE A 223 -23.18 -7.11 -8.10
CA PHE A 223 -22.46 -6.06 -8.82
C PHE A 223 -21.01 -6.06 -8.38
N ILE A 224 -20.09 -6.07 -9.35
CA ILE A 224 -18.65 -6.03 -9.11
C ILE A 224 -18.03 -4.83 -9.82
N ARG A 225 -17.05 -4.17 -9.22
CA ARG A 225 -16.25 -3.14 -9.90
C ARG A 225 -14.82 -3.15 -9.40
N GLU A 226 -13.89 -2.74 -10.25
CA GLU A 226 -12.53 -2.46 -9.79
C GLU A 226 -12.52 -1.21 -8.91
N ARG A 227 -11.76 -1.24 -7.80
CA ARG A 227 -11.52 -0.07 -6.97
C ARG A 227 -10.91 1.05 -7.81
N GLY A 228 -11.49 2.25 -7.73
CA GLY A 228 -11.08 3.38 -8.58
C GLY A 228 -11.89 3.51 -9.87
N ARG A 229 -12.84 2.61 -10.14
CA ARG A 229 -13.87 2.78 -11.18
C ARG A 229 -15.24 2.97 -10.55
N PHE A 230 -16.08 3.78 -11.19
CA PHE A 230 -17.45 4.01 -10.72
C PHE A 230 -18.42 2.91 -11.19
N LYS A 231 -18.39 2.58 -12.49
CA LYS A 231 -19.32 1.64 -13.12
C LYS A 231 -19.11 0.23 -12.59
N SER A 232 -20.21 -0.46 -12.33
CA SER A 232 -20.22 -1.86 -11.92
C SER A 232 -20.71 -2.77 -13.03
N GLU A 233 -20.26 -4.02 -12.95
CA GLU A 233 -20.57 -5.11 -13.83
C GLU A 233 -21.44 -6.14 -13.12
N SER A 234 -22.35 -6.77 -13.85
CA SER A 234 -23.21 -7.82 -13.31
C SER A 234 -22.51 -9.19 -13.36
N ILE A 235 -22.60 -9.93 -12.26
CA ILE A 235 -22.34 -11.37 -12.22
C ILE A 235 -23.51 -12.09 -11.54
N TYR A 236 -23.63 -13.38 -11.81
CA TYR A 236 -24.70 -14.22 -11.28
C TYR A 236 -24.13 -15.47 -10.65
N MET A 237 -24.53 -15.77 -9.42
CA MET A 237 -24.04 -16.93 -8.67
C MET A 237 -25.20 -17.78 -8.16
N ARG A 238 -25.05 -19.11 -8.23
CA ARG A 238 -26.06 -20.06 -7.73
C ARG A 238 -25.86 -20.34 -6.25
N SER A 239 -26.93 -20.60 -5.51
CA SER A 239 -26.91 -20.90 -4.07
C SER A 239 -25.97 -22.06 -3.71
N GLY A 240 -25.84 -23.08 -4.55
CA GLY A 240 -24.91 -24.20 -4.34
C GLY A 240 -23.45 -23.92 -4.74
N GLN A 241 -23.12 -22.70 -5.15
CA GLN A 241 -21.79 -22.29 -5.62
C GLN A 241 -21.34 -20.97 -4.97
N LEU A 242 -21.84 -20.63 -3.78
CA LEU A 242 -21.47 -19.43 -3.04
C LEU A 242 -20.16 -19.62 -2.25
N THR A 243 -19.11 -20.04 -2.96
CA THR A 243 -17.76 -20.22 -2.39
C THR A 243 -16.84 -19.09 -2.82
N LEU A 244 -15.78 -18.85 -2.05
CA LEU A 244 -14.77 -17.83 -2.35
C LEU A 244 -14.10 -18.09 -3.70
N GLY A 245 -13.75 -19.35 -3.98
CA GLY A 245 -13.14 -19.73 -5.26
C GLY A 245 -14.08 -19.56 -6.46
N ALA A 246 -15.38 -19.83 -6.28
CA ALA A 246 -16.38 -19.60 -7.33
C ALA A 246 -16.61 -18.10 -7.58
N LEU A 247 -16.62 -17.29 -6.51
CA LEU A 247 -16.70 -15.83 -6.63
C LEU A 247 -15.49 -15.26 -7.38
N GLU A 248 -14.27 -15.67 -7.00
CA GLU A 248 -13.05 -15.26 -7.68
C GLU A 248 -13.07 -15.66 -9.16
N SER A 249 -13.44 -16.90 -9.47
CA SER A 249 -13.56 -17.38 -10.84
C SER A 249 -14.59 -16.60 -11.66
N ALA A 250 -15.74 -16.27 -11.06
CA ALA A 250 -16.79 -15.50 -11.71
C ALA A 250 -16.34 -14.04 -11.98
N VAL A 251 -15.67 -13.41 -11.01
CA VAL A 251 -15.08 -12.08 -11.15
C VAL A 251 -14.04 -12.05 -12.27
N LEU A 252 -13.05 -12.95 -12.22
CA LEU A 252 -12.01 -13.03 -13.24
C LEU A 252 -12.58 -13.32 -14.62
N GLY A 253 -13.51 -14.28 -14.72
CA GLY A 253 -14.18 -14.61 -15.98
C GLY A 253 -14.96 -13.42 -16.56
N LYS A 254 -15.65 -12.65 -15.71
CA LYS A 254 -16.38 -11.45 -16.15
C LYS A 254 -15.44 -10.33 -16.60
N PHE A 255 -14.36 -10.03 -15.88
CA PHE A 255 -13.45 -8.98 -16.30
C PHE A 255 -12.61 -9.37 -17.54
N ARG A 256 -12.24 -10.65 -17.68
CA ARG A 256 -11.58 -11.16 -18.90
C ARG A 256 -12.49 -11.06 -20.12
N SER A 257 -13.78 -11.40 -20.01
CA SER A 257 -14.70 -11.30 -21.15
C SER A 257 -14.95 -9.87 -21.63
N LEU A 258 -14.61 -8.89 -20.80
CA LEU A 258 -14.67 -7.46 -21.12
C LEU A 258 -13.34 -6.91 -21.65
N ASN A 259 -12.28 -7.74 -21.78
CA ASN A 259 -10.92 -7.29 -22.04
C ASN A 259 -10.49 -6.16 -21.08
N HIS A 260 -10.80 -6.33 -19.79
CA HIS A 260 -10.61 -5.29 -18.80
C HIS A 260 -9.14 -4.97 -18.57
N VAL A 261 -8.80 -3.68 -18.59
CA VAL A 261 -7.48 -3.17 -18.24
C VAL A 261 -7.54 -2.53 -16.85
N PRO A 262 -6.77 -3.02 -15.86
CA PRO A 262 -6.72 -2.43 -14.52
C PRO A 262 -6.33 -0.96 -14.54
N VAL A 263 -6.88 -0.16 -13.63
CA VAL A 263 -6.64 1.31 -13.59
C VAL A 263 -5.17 1.69 -13.41
N TRP A 264 -4.37 0.79 -12.84
CA TRP A 264 -2.95 1.00 -12.57
C TRP A 264 -2.01 0.57 -13.71
N LYS A 265 -2.54 -0.08 -14.77
CA LYS A 265 -1.71 -0.76 -15.79
C LYS A 265 -0.68 0.17 -16.41
N ASP A 266 -1.12 1.35 -16.86
CA ASP A 266 -0.25 2.29 -17.56
C ASP A 266 0.69 3.07 -16.61
N GLU A 267 0.27 3.24 -15.36
CA GLU A 267 1.03 3.92 -14.31
C GLU A 267 2.19 3.06 -13.79
N ARG A 268 2.04 1.74 -13.77
CA ARG A 268 3.11 0.86 -13.28
C ARG A 268 4.34 0.89 -14.20
N PRO A 269 5.57 0.87 -13.63
CA PRO A 269 6.79 0.70 -14.40
C PRO A 269 6.75 -0.58 -15.25
N PRO A 270 7.34 -0.59 -16.46
CA PRO A 270 7.35 -1.75 -17.34
C PRO A 270 7.87 -3.04 -16.68
N SER A 271 8.83 -2.93 -15.75
CA SER A 271 9.41 -4.06 -15.02
C SER A 271 8.41 -4.83 -14.15
N ILE A 272 7.31 -4.21 -13.73
CA ILE A 272 6.30 -4.80 -12.83
C ILE A 272 4.86 -4.66 -13.34
N ARG A 273 4.70 -4.19 -14.59
CA ARG A 273 3.38 -3.98 -15.22
C ARG A 273 2.64 -5.31 -15.45
N GLY A 274 3.37 -6.41 -15.57
CA GLY A 274 2.83 -7.75 -15.87
C GLY A 274 2.24 -7.87 -17.28
N GLY A 275 1.78 -9.07 -17.64
CA GLY A 275 1.04 -9.34 -18.87
C GLY A 275 -0.45 -8.98 -18.76
N ASP A 276 -1.26 -9.46 -19.69
CA ASP A 276 -2.71 -9.17 -19.72
C ASP A 276 -3.53 -10.04 -18.76
N ASP A 277 -2.86 -10.99 -18.08
CA ASP A 277 -3.48 -11.84 -17.08
C ASP A 277 -3.87 -11.04 -15.83
N LEU A 278 -5.18 -11.03 -15.55
CA LEU A 278 -5.71 -10.47 -14.31
C LEU A 278 -5.40 -11.39 -13.14
N LYS A 279 -4.68 -10.86 -12.14
CA LYS A 279 -4.50 -11.48 -10.83
C LYS A 279 -5.33 -10.72 -9.80
N LEU A 280 -6.22 -11.44 -9.13
CA LEU A 280 -7.10 -10.89 -8.11
C LEU A 280 -6.38 -10.88 -6.76
N TYR A 281 -6.38 -9.73 -6.07
CA TYR A 281 -5.79 -9.58 -4.74
C TYR A 281 -6.83 -9.56 -3.61
N ARG A 282 -7.93 -8.82 -3.81
CA ARG A 282 -9.00 -8.66 -2.82
C ARG A 282 -10.36 -8.54 -3.48
N ILE A 283 -11.38 -9.07 -2.80
CA ILE A 283 -12.80 -8.82 -3.04
C ILE A 283 -13.43 -8.46 -1.70
N TYR A 284 -14.16 -7.35 -1.66
CA TYR A 284 -14.78 -6.84 -0.44
C TYR A 284 -16.03 -6.00 -0.75
N PRO A 285 -16.93 -5.77 0.21
CA PRO A 285 -18.08 -4.89 0.04
C PRO A 285 -17.70 -3.47 -0.39
N VAL A 286 -18.47 -2.88 -1.30
CA VAL A 286 -18.30 -1.47 -1.68
C VAL A 286 -18.47 -0.55 -0.48
N GLY A 287 -17.61 0.46 -0.37
CA GLY A 287 -17.71 1.52 0.64
C GLY A 287 -16.74 1.38 1.82
N LEU A 288 -15.85 0.37 1.80
CA LEU A 288 -14.76 0.26 2.75
C LEU A 288 -13.64 1.26 2.46
N THR A 289 -13.04 1.78 3.53
CA THR A 289 -11.85 2.65 3.47
C THR A 289 -10.66 1.88 2.87
N GLN A 290 -9.57 2.58 2.52
CA GLN A 290 -8.39 1.90 1.97
C GLN A 290 -7.77 0.94 3.00
N ARG A 291 -7.71 1.37 4.28
CA ARG A 291 -7.23 0.56 5.40
C ARG A 291 -8.06 -0.72 5.56
N GLN A 292 -9.39 -0.58 5.55
CA GLN A 292 -10.30 -1.73 5.64
C GLN A 292 -10.15 -2.67 4.43
N ALA A 293 -10.07 -2.14 3.21
CA ALA A 293 -9.98 -2.96 2.01
C ALA A 293 -8.67 -3.76 1.89
N LEU A 294 -7.54 -3.17 2.26
CA LEU A 294 -6.22 -3.81 2.13
C LEU A 294 -5.87 -4.71 3.33
N TYR A 295 -6.12 -4.20 4.54
CA TYR A 295 -5.56 -4.76 5.77
C TYR A 295 -6.61 -5.24 6.79
N GLY A 296 -7.88 -4.83 6.65
CA GLY A 296 -8.92 -5.16 7.64
C GLY A 296 -9.87 -6.29 7.22
N PHE A 297 -10.63 -6.09 6.14
CA PHE A 297 -11.72 -6.96 5.73
C PHE A 297 -11.23 -8.12 4.86
N ARG A 298 -11.66 -9.33 5.22
CA ARG A 298 -11.67 -10.50 4.35
C ARG A 298 -12.89 -11.35 4.69
N PHE A 299 -13.51 -11.95 3.68
CA PHE A 299 -14.41 -13.08 3.94
C PHE A 299 -13.58 -14.22 4.53
N ARG A 300 -13.92 -14.64 5.76
CA ARG A 300 -13.13 -15.63 6.50
C ARG A 300 -13.22 -17.03 5.90
N ASP A 301 -14.38 -17.35 5.36
CA ASP A 301 -14.73 -18.65 4.80
C ASP A 301 -15.94 -18.52 3.86
N ASP A 302 -16.27 -19.62 3.18
CA ASP A 302 -17.41 -19.70 2.25
C ASP A 302 -18.74 -19.41 2.96
N SER A 303 -18.91 -19.84 4.21
CA SER A 303 -20.14 -19.60 4.97
C SER A 303 -20.37 -18.11 5.24
N LYS A 304 -19.32 -17.34 5.52
CA LYS A 304 -19.41 -15.88 5.69
C LYS A 304 -19.70 -15.16 4.38
N LEU A 305 -19.18 -15.64 3.26
CA LEU A 305 -19.58 -15.11 1.95
C LEU A 305 -21.05 -15.41 1.66
N GLU A 306 -21.48 -16.66 1.82
CA GLU A 306 -22.85 -17.08 1.59
C GLU A 306 -23.84 -16.29 2.44
N GLN A 307 -23.54 -16.12 3.74
CA GLN A 307 -24.33 -15.30 4.65
C GLN A 307 -24.41 -13.86 4.15
N TYR A 308 -23.28 -13.25 3.79
CA TYR A 308 -23.25 -11.87 3.28
C TYR A 308 -24.14 -11.69 2.04
N ILE A 309 -24.06 -12.60 1.06
CA ILE A 309 -24.85 -12.53 -0.18
C ILE A 309 -26.35 -12.68 0.10
N LYS A 310 -26.74 -13.54 1.05
CA LYS A 310 -28.14 -13.72 1.45
C LYS A 310 -28.69 -12.49 2.18
N ASP A 311 -27.88 -11.89 3.05
CA ASP A 311 -28.27 -10.73 3.87
C ASP A 311 -28.28 -9.42 3.07
N HIS A 312 -27.61 -9.38 1.91
CA HIS A 312 -27.48 -8.19 1.07
C HIS A 312 -27.99 -8.44 -0.36
N PRO A 313 -29.30 -8.24 -0.62
CA PRO A 313 -29.84 -8.26 -1.98
C PRO A 313 -29.08 -7.31 -2.90
N CYS A 314 -28.70 -7.78 -4.09
CA CYS A 314 -27.91 -7.02 -5.05
C CYS A 314 -26.55 -6.61 -4.47
N ALA A 315 -25.91 -7.51 -3.70
CA ALA A 315 -24.61 -7.31 -3.09
C ALA A 315 -23.61 -6.64 -4.06
N LYS A 316 -22.98 -5.57 -3.57
CA LYS A 316 -22.02 -4.78 -4.33
C LYS A 316 -20.63 -4.99 -3.78
N LEU A 317 -19.74 -5.47 -4.63
CA LEU A 317 -18.37 -5.80 -4.29
C LEU A 317 -17.40 -4.95 -5.10
N GLU A 318 -16.30 -4.57 -4.45
CA GLU A 318 -15.13 -3.97 -5.06
C GLU A 318 -14.03 -5.01 -5.14
N VAL A 319 -13.24 -4.93 -6.21
CA VAL A 319 -12.11 -5.82 -6.48
C VAL A 319 -10.83 -5.01 -6.63
N ILE A 320 -9.72 -5.58 -6.17
CA ILE A 320 -8.38 -5.05 -6.40
C ILE A 320 -7.60 -6.09 -7.19
N PHE A 321 -7.08 -5.69 -8.35
CA PHE A 321 -6.14 -6.47 -9.14
C PHE A 321 -4.72 -6.05 -8.82
N VAL A 322 -3.74 -6.96 -8.97
CA VAL A 322 -2.31 -6.69 -8.73
C VAL A 322 -1.38 -7.35 -9.73
#